data_AF-B0JQA4-F1
#
_entry.id   AF-B0JQA4-F1
#
_cell.length_a   1.000
_cell.length_b   1.000
_cell.length_c   1.000
_cell.angle_alpha   90.00
_cell.angle_beta   90.00
_cell.angle_gamma   90.00
#
_symmetry.space_group_name_H-M   'P 1'
#
loop_
_entity.id
_entity.type
_entity.pdbx_description
1 polymer ?
#
loop_
_entity_poly.entity_id
_entity_poly.type
_entity_poly.pdbx_seq_one_letter_code
_entity_poly.pdbx_strand_id
1 'polypeptide(L)'
;MLEKNCLLLSGDESYEKSAQKIKSLTGIAVSHSTQQRLVHRYAFEELPSNPEVEVEEMSLDGGKVRLRTAKGKALIWRDYKAVSFHQLGVAAFFQDIVISNKCETREK
;
A
#
# COMPACT_ATOMS: atom_id res chain seq x y z
N MET A 1 -0.54 -15.69 -13.80
CA MET A 1 -1.13 -16.19 -12.53
C MET A 1 -0.16 -16.07 -11.36
N LEU A 2 1.09 -16.56 -11.47
CA LEU A 2 2.08 -16.49 -10.39
C LEU A 2 2.41 -15.05 -9.96
N GLU A 3 2.66 -14.14 -10.91
CA GLU A 3 2.99 -12.74 -10.62
C GLU A 3 1.90 -12.04 -9.80
N LYS A 4 0.63 -12.16 -10.22
CA LYS A 4 -0.52 -11.62 -9.49
C LYS A 4 -0.61 -12.17 -8.06
N ASN A 5 -0.37 -13.47 -7.88
CA ASN A 5 -0.36 -14.07 -6.55
C ASN A 5 0.78 -13.49 -5.68
N CYS A 6 1.97 -13.29 -6.25
CA CYS A 6 3.08 -12.66 -5.54
C CYS A 6 2.74 -11.23 -5.10
N LEU A 7 2.09 -10.44 -5.97
CA LEU A 7 1.64 -9.07 -5.64
C LEU A 7 0.60 -9.08 -4.52
N LEU A 8 -0.45 -9.90 -4.63
CA LEU A 8 -1.52 -9.99 -3.64
C LEU A 8 -0.99 -10.42 -2.26
N LEU A 9 -0.20 -11.50 -2.21
CA LEU A 9 0.35 -11.98 -0.95
C LEU A 9 1.42 -11.06 -0.38
N SER A 10 2.10 -10.26 -1.20
CA SER A 10 3.03 -9.24 -0.70
C SER A 10 2.33 -8.00 -0.12
N GLY A 11 1.06 -7.79 -0.45
CA GLY A 11 0.23 -6.71 0.12
C GLY A 11 -0.39 -7.07 1.46
N ASP A 12 -0.60 -8.36 1.73
CA ASP A 12 -1.27 -8.86 2.94
C ASP A 12 -0.29 -9.17 4.10
N GLU A 13 0.98 -9.43 3.79
CA GLU A 13 1.96 -9.92 4.77
C GLU A 13 3.41 -9.59 4.39
N SER A 14 4.38 -9.95 5.24
CA SER A 14 5.80 -9.73 4.94
C SER A 14 6.27 -10.61 3.78
N TYR A 15 7.24 -10.12 2.99
CA TYR A 15 7.77 -10.86 1.84
C TYR A 15 8.29 -12.27 2.18
N GLU A 16 8.80 -12.48 3.41
CA GLU A 16 9.21 -13.81 3.88
C GLU A 16 8.02 -14.76 4.01
N LYS A 17 6.90 -14.29 4.58
CA LYS A 17 5.67 -15.09 4.67
C LYS A 17 5.04 -15.30 3.30
N SER A 18 5.00 -14.26 2.45
CA SER A 18 4.52 -14.37 1.08
C SER A 18 5.29 -15.45 0.30
N ALA A 19 6.63 -15.53 0.46
CA ALA A 19 7.46 -16.57 -0.14
C ALA A 19 7.09 -18.00 0.31
N GLN A 20 6.81 -18.17 1.60
CA GLN A 20 6.34 -19.44 2.14
C GLN A 20 4.97 -19.81 1.57
N LYS A 21 4.01 -18.88 1.56
CA LYS A 21 2.66 -19.13 1.02
C LYS A 21 2.66 -19.41 -0.48
N ILE A 22 3.43 -18.67 -1.28
CA ILE A 22 3.55 -18.92 -2.72
C ILE A 22 4.02 -20.35 -2.98
N LYS A 23 5.05 -20.82 -2.26
CA LYS A 23 5.54 -22.20 -2.39
C LYS A 23 4.47 -23.21 -1.97
N SER A 24 3.78 -22.98 -0.86
CA SER A 24 2.75 -23.90 -0.37
C SER A 24 1.54 -24.00 -1.30
N LEU A 25 1.11 -22.88 -1.90
CA LEU A 25 -0.08 -22.81 -2.74
C LEU A 25 0.16 -23.25 -4.18
N THR A 26 1.37 -23.03 -4.70
CA THR A 26 1.66 -23.23 -6.13
C THR A 26 2.73 -24.29 -6.40
N GLY A 27 3.45 -24.75 -5.38
CA GLY A 27 4.63 -25.61 -5.51
C GLY A 27 5.89 -24.87 -5.99
N ILE A 28 5.77 -23.61 -6.42
CA ILE A 28 6.88 -22.83 -6.99
C ILE A 28 7.54 -21.99 -5.90
N ALA A 29 8.86 -22.05 -5.80
CA ALA A 29 9.61 -21.21 -4.88
C ALA A 29 9.92 -19.84 -5.50
N VAL A 30 9.43 -18.76 -4.89
CA VAL A 30 9.79 -17.38 -5.23
C VAL A 30 10.34 -16.69 -3.98
N SER A 31 11.59 -16.23 -4.03
CA SER A 31 12.25 -15.62 -2.87
C SER A 31 11.57 -14.32 -2.43
N HIS A 32 11.71 -13.97 -1.15
CA HIS A 32 11.24 -12.69 -0.61
C HIS A 32 11.83 -11.50 -1.38
N SER A 33 13.13 -11.56 -1.72
CA SER A 33 13.83 -10.52 -2.48
C SER A 33 13.33 -10.37 -3.92
N THR A 34 12.84 -11.45 -4.52
CA THR A 34 12.25 -11.42 -5.86
C THR A 34 10.86 -10.81 -5.84
N GLN A 35 10.05 -11.16 -4.83
CA GLN A 35 8.75 -10.53 -4.61
C GLN A 35 8.87 -9.04 -4.29
N GLN A 36 9.82 -8.65 -3.44
CA GLN A 36 10.11 -7.24 -3.17
C GLN A 36 10.47 -6.47 -4.45
N ARG A 37 11.40 -7.01 -5.26
CA ARG A 37 11.77 -6.40 -6.54
C ARG A 37 10.63 -6.38 -7.55
N LEU A 38 9.69 -7.32 -7.48
CA LEU A 38 8.49 -7.33 -8.30
C LEU A 38 7.59 -6.17 -7.89
N VAL A 39 7.22 -6.08 -6.61
CA VAL A 39 6.35 -5.02 -6.07
C VAL A 39 6.93 -3.63 -6.37
N HIS A 40 8.21 -3.41 -6.13
CA HIS A 40 8.84 -2.10 -6.34
C HIS A 40 8.92 -1.67 -7.81
N ARG A 41 8.87 -2.61 -8.75
CA ARG A 41 8.92 -2.31 -10.21
C ARG A 41 7.55 -2.38 -10.86
N TYR A 42 6.55 -2.87 -10.15
CA TYR A 42 5.20 -2.98 -10.66
C TYR A 42 4.59 -1.58 -10.76
N ALA A 43 4.11 -1.22 -11.95
CA ALA A 43 3.35 0.00 -12.15
C ALA A 43 1.91 -0.25 -11.70
N PHE A 44 1.58 0.15 -10.47
CA PHE A 44 0.21 0.10 -9.98
C PHE A 44 -0.63 1.14 -10.70
N GLU A 45 -1.85 0.77 -11.08
CA GLU A 45 -2.84 1.71 -11.60
C GLU A 45 -3.15 2.73 -10.50
N GLU A 46 -3.12 4.01 -10.87
CA GLU A 46 -3.56 5.07 -9.99
C GLU A 46 -5.07 4.95 -9.77
N LEU A 47 -5.54 5.36 -8.59
CA LEU A 47 -6.97 5.44 -8.34
C LEU A 47 -7.61 6.37 -9.38
N PRO A 48 -8.82 6.05 -9.87
CA PRO A 48 -9.49 6.88 -10.85
C PRO A 48 -9.66 8.29 -10.28
N SER A 49 -9.02 9.27 -10.94
CA SER A 49 -9.05 10.68 -10.54
C SER A 49 -10.25 11.43 -11.12
N ASN A 50 -11.34 10.71 -11.46
CA ASN A 50 -12.48 11.33 -12.11
C ASN A 50 -13.18 12.28 -11.12
N PRO A 51 -13.14 13.60 -11.35
CA PRO A 51 -13.74 14.58 -10.44
C PRO A 51 -15.27 14.48 -10.36
N GLU A 52 -15.91 13.75 -11.28
CA GLU A 52 -17.36 13.52 -11.29
C GLU A 52 -17.79 12.36 -10.37
N VAL A 53 -16.84 11.57 -9.85
CA VAL A 53 -17.18 10.48 -8.93
C VAL A 53 -17.21 11.02 -7.50
N GLU A 54 -18.42 11.16 -6.96
CA GLU A 54 -18.63 11.54 -5.57
C GLU A 54 -18.26 10.37 -4.63
N VAL A 55 -17.50 10.69 -3.58
CA VAL A 55 -17.17 9.75 -2.52
C VAL A 55 -18.09 10.05 -1.33
N GLU A 56 -19.07 9.18 -1.10
CA GLU A 56 -20.01 9.32 0.02
C GLU A 56 -19.33 9.07 1.38
N GLU A 57 -18.38 8.14 1.43
CA GLU A 57 -17.67 7.76 2.65
C GLU A 57 -16.18 7.53 2.38
N MET A 58 -15.35 8.05 3.28
CA MET A 58 -13.92 7.76 3.33
C MET A 58 -13.47 7.45 4.74
N SER A 59 -12.50 6.55 4.88
CA SER A 59 -11.79 6.31 6.13
C SER A 59 -10.31 6.64 5.98
N LEU A 60 -9.75 7.24 7.03
CA LEU A 60 -8.34 7.61 7.12
C LEU A 60 -7.70 6.86 8.29
N ASP A 61 -6.69 6.06 7.99
CA ASP A 61 -5.79 5.50 8.99
C ASP A 61 -4.44 6.23 8.95
N GLY A 62 -3.79 6.32 10.10
CA GLY A 62 -2.50 6.95 10.23
C GLY A 62 -1.72 6.37 11.39
N GLY A 63 -0.42 6.26 11.22
CA GLY A 63 0.44 5.71 12.25
C GLY A 63 1.91 5.98 11.99
N LYS A 64 2.77 5.39 12.82
CA LYS A 64 4.23 5.45 12.67
C LYS A 64 4.77 4.10 12.29
N VAL A 65 5.48 4.03 11.18
CA VAL A 65 6.28 2.87 10.80
C VAL A 65 7.72 3.07 11.24
N ARG A 66 8.33 2.01 11.76
CA ARG A 66 9.77 1.98 12.07
C ARG A 66 10.53 1.39 10.90
N LEU A 67 11.30 2.21 10.19
CA LEU A 67 12.16 1.79 9.11
C LEU A 67 13.50 1.28 9.64
N ARG A 68 13.88 0.08 9.18
CA ARG A 68 15.21 -0.47 9.40
C ARG A 68 16.19 0.19 8.45
N THR A 69 17.21 0.83 9.01
CA THR A 69 18.34 1.37 8.26
C THR A 69 19.47 0.36 8.15
N ALA A 70 20.50 0.68 7.36
CA ALA A 70 21.73 -0.10 7.31
C ALA A 70 22.28 -0.40 8.73
N LYS A 71 22.91 -1.56 8.88
CA LYS A 71 23.45 -2.04 10.17
C LYS A 71 24.34 -0.97 10.80
N GLY A 72 24.10 -0.66 12.07
CA GLY A 72 24.84 0.37 12.83
C GLY A 72 24.30 1.79 12.70
N LYS A 73 23.30 2.04 11.84
CA LYS A 73 22.58 3.32 11.80
C LYS A 73 21.34 3.29 12.68
N ALA A 74 20.97 4.47 13.20
CA ALA A 74 19.76 4.64 14.01
C ALA A 74 18.50 4.34 13.19
N LEU A 75 17.54 3.69 13.85
CA LEU A 75 16.23 3.41 13.27
C LEU A 75 15.48 4.72 13.01
N ILE A 76 14.76 4.79 11.89
CA ILE A 76 14.00 5.97 11.51
C ILE A 76 12.52 5.67 11.71
N TRP A 77 11.81 6.55 12.40
CA TRP A 77 10.35 6.53 12.44
C TRP A 77 9.81 7.43 11.34
N ARG A 78 8.81 6.95 10.61
CA ARG A 78 8.09 7.75 9.62
C ARG A 78 6.60 7.64 9.85
N ASP A 79 5.89 8.75 9.72
CA ASP A 79 4.44 8.74 9.68
C ASP A 79 3.97 8.18 8.33
N TYR A 80 2.92 7.37 8.37
CA TYR A 80 2.17 6.93 7.20
C TYR A 80 0.73 7.39 7.33
N LYS A 81 0.08 7.56 6.17
CA LYS A 81 -1.35 7.79 6.08
C LYS A 81 -1.91 6.88 5.00
N ALA A 82 -2.97 6.16 5.31
CA ALA A 82 -3.73 5.35 4.38
C ALA A 82 -5.15 5.88 4.29
N VAL A 83 -5.66 6.04 3.08
CA VAL A 83 -7.01 6.47 2.79
C VAL A 83 -7.74 5.36 2.05
N SER A 84 -8.93 5.01 2.52
CA SER A 84 -9.86 4.13 1.82
C SER A 84 -11.04 4.96 1.37
N PHE A 85 -11.22 5.06 0.05
CA PHE A 85 -12.40 5.66 -0.57
C PHE A 85 -13.40 4.53 -0.81
N HIS A 86 -14.56 4.59 -0.15
CA HIS A 86 -15.56 3.54 -0.24
C HIS A 86 -15.97 3.33 -1.71
N GLN A 87 -15.98 2.07 -2.16
CA GLN A 87 -16.23 1.65 -3.56
C GLN A 87 -15.24 2.10 -4.65
N LEU A 88 -14.21 2.89 -4.31
CA LEU A 88 -13.20 3.34 -5.28
C LEU A 88 -11.84 2.67 -5.11
N GLY A 89 -11.39 2.48 -3.87
CA GLY A 89 -10.14 1.80 -3.58
C GLY A 89 -9.36 2.43 -2.42
N VAL A 90 -8.15 1.91 -2.21
CA VAL A 90 -7.30 2.27 -1.07
C VAL A 90 -5.96 2.79 -1.58
N ALA A 91 -5.50 3.91 -1.02
CA ALA A 91 -4.17 4.45 -1.28
C ALA A 91 -3.42 4.69 0.03
N ALA A 92 -2.12 4.44 0.03
CA ALA A 92 -1.25 4.70 1.17
C ALA A 92 -0.05 5.52 0.73
N PHE A 93 0.28 6.54 1.51
CA PHE A 93 1.31 7.51 1.19
C PHE A 93 2.34 7.63 2.31
N PHE A 94 3.59 7.84 1.91
CA PHE A 94 4.69 8.16 2.80
C PHE A 94 5.23 9.55 2.46
N GLN A 95 5.23 10.43 3.46
CA GLN A 95 5.88 11.75 3.50
C GLN A 95 5.26 12.95 2.76
N ASP A 96 4.42 12.79 1.74
CA ASP A 96 3.84 13.96 1.04
C ASP A 96 2.32 13.85 0.92
N ILE A 97 1.57 14.61 1.73
CA ILE A 97 0.15 14.86 1.42
C ILE A 97 -0.20 16.33 1.64
N VAL A 98 -0.54 17.02 0.54
CA VAL A 98 -1.44 18.18 0.55
C VAL A 98 -2.85 17.63 0.30
N ILE A 99 -3.69 17.55 1.34
CA ILE A 99 -5.12 17.31 1.17
C ILE A 99 -5.74 18.69 0.94
N SER A 100 -5.97 19.08 -0.31
CA SER A 100 -6.74 20.28 -0.60
C SER A 100 -8.22 19.99 -0.38
N ASN A 101 -8.71 20.25 0.83
CA ASN A 101 -10.14 20.28 1.10
C ASN A 101 -10.77 21.45 0.33
N LYS A 102 -11.49 21.17 -0.75
CA LYS A 102 -12.70 21.93 -1.08
C LYS A 102 -13.91 21.11 -0.62
N CYS A 103 -13.95 20.82 0.68
CA CYS A 103 -15.19 20.39 1.32
C CYS A 103 -15.84 21.67 1.85
N GLU A 104 -16.65 22.32 1.01
CA GLU A 104 -17.57 23.36 1.48
C GLU A 104 -18.66 22.64 2.28
N THR A 105 -18.62 22.75 3.61
CA THR A 105 -19.76 22.51 4.46
C THR A 105 -20.86 23.49 4.05
N ARG A 106 -21.85 23.04 3.28
CA ARG A 106 -23.15 23.71 3.20
C ARG A 106 -23.90 23.40 4.49
N GLU A 107 -23.78 24.29 5.47
CA GLU A 107 -24.77 24.41 6.53
C GLU A 107 -26.11 24.82 5.89
N LYS A 108 -27.17 24.11 6.25
CA LYS A 108 -28.56 24.58 6.20
C LYS A 108 -29.23 24.24 7.52
#